data_AF-A0A059XLP7-F1
#
_entry.id   AF-A0A059XLP7-F1
#
_cell.length_a   1.000
_cell.length_b   1.000
_cell.length_c   1.000
_cell.angle_alpha   90.00
_cell.angle_beta   90.00
_cell.angle_gamma   90.00
#
_symmetry.space_group_name_H-M   'P 1'
#
loop_
_entity.id
_entity.type
_entity.pdbx_description
1 polymer ?
#
loop_
_entity_poly.entity_id
_entity_poly.type
_entity_poly.pdbx_seq_one_letter_code
_entity_poly.pdbx_strand_id
1 'polypeptide(L)'
;MNTLFVLSSVPHTSPWSTQVAMVMITCNLLAIVAGRYAIKVRGLGPSIPVSGVEGFGLPELLATTSLGHVIGAASILGLSNVGLIS
;
A
#
# COMPACT_ATOMS: atom_id res chain seq x y z
N MET A 1 -12.54 34.00 -4.56
CA MET A 1 -11.59 32.98 -4.03
C MET A 1 -10.36 33.02 -4.89
N ASN A 2 -9.18 33.23 -4.29
CA ASN A 2 -7.91 33.49 -4.97
C ASN A 2 -7.52 32.28 -5.84
N THR A 3 -7.41 32.45 -7.15
CA THR A 3 -7.12 31.35 -8.11
C THR A 3 -5.80 30.66 -7.81
N LEU A 4 -4.83 31.36 -7.23
CA LEU A 4 -3.55 30.81 -6.80
C LEU A 4 -3.70 29.75 -5.69
N PHE A 5 -4.71 29.88 -4.82
CA PHE A 5 -4.97 28.90 -3.75
C PHE A 5 -5.50 27.57 -4.33
N VAL A 6 -6.26 27.65 -5.43
CA VAL A 6 -6.76 26.48 -6.15
C VAL A 6 -5.61 25.75 -6.86
N LEU A 7 -4.69 26.49 -7.49
CA LEU A 7 -3.51 25.93 -8.15
C LEU A 7 -2.54 25.24 -7.16
N SER A 8 -2.34 25.78 -5.96
CA SER A 8 -1.51 25.14 -4.92
C SER A 8 -2.10 23.86 -4.34
N SER A 9 -3.39 23.61 -4.57
CA SER A 9 -4.09 22.43 -4.03
C SER A 9 -4.11 21.24 -4.99
N VAL A 10 -3.60 21.39 -6.22
CA VAL A 10 -3.56 20.29 -7.20
C VAL A 10 -2.35 19.40 -6.88
N PRO A 11 -2.56 18.16 -6.40
CA PRO A 11 -1.45 17.25 -6.18
C PRO A 11 -0.83 16.85 -7.53
N HIS A 12 0.50 16.82 -7.60
CA HIS A 12 1.20 16.27 -8.75
C HIS A 12 1.01 14.75 -8.75
N THR A 13 0.22 14.23 -9.68
CA THR A 13 -0.04 12.79 -9.82
C THR A 13 0.77 12.24 -10.98
N SER A 14 1.71 11.34 -10.70
CA SER A 14 2.38 10.54 -11.74
C SER A 14 1.34 9.63 -12.43
N PRO A 15 1.35 9.54 -13.78
CA PRO A 15 0.53 8.58 -14.51
C PRO A 15 1.00 7.15 -14.19
N TRP A 16 0.14 6.17 -14.46
CA TRP A 16 0.48 4.78 -14.21
C TRP A 16 1.76 4.37 -14.95
N SER A 17 2.76 3.90 -14.22
CA SER A 17 4.09 3.55 -14.73
C SER A 17 4.63 2.31 -13.99
N THR A 18 5.55 1.58 -14.62
CA THR A 18 6.19 0.39 -14.03
C THR A 18 6.90 0.71 -12.71
N GLN A 19 7.40 1.94 -12.56
CA GLN A 19 8.01 2.42 -11.32
C GLN A 19 6.99 2.52 -10.18
N VAL A 20 5.79 3.02 -10.46
CA VAL A 20 4.67 3.08 -9.50
C VAL A 20 4.27 1.68 -9.05
N ALA A 21 4.20 0.73 -9.99
CA ALA A 21 3.90 -0.67 -9.69
C ALA A 21 4.95 -1.32 -8.78
N MET A 22 6.26 -1.06 -9.02
CA MET A 22 7.32 -1.57 -8.14
C MET A 22 7.22 -0.98 -6.73
N VAL A 23 6.99 0.32 -6.59
CA VAL A 23 6.78 0.96 -5.28
C VAL A 23 5.58 0.32 -4.57
N MET A 24 4.48 0.09 -5.29
CA MET A 24 3.29 -0.53 -4.72
C MET A 24 3.54 -1.96 -4.21
N ILE A 25 4.24 -2.78 -4.99
CA ILE A 25 4.58 -4.16 -4.60
C ILE A 25 5.48 -4.16 -3.36
N THR A 26 6.47 -3.27 -3.29
CA THR A 26 7.35 -3.17 -2.12
C THR A 26 6.59 -2.73 -0.86
N CYS A 27 5.71 -1.74 -0.94
CA CYS A 27 4.83 -1.33 0.17
C CYS A 27 3.92 -2.48 0.62
N ASN A 28 3.38 -3.26 -0.32
CA ASN A 28 2.54 -4.41 -0.01
C ASN A 28 3.33 -5.52 0.71
N LEU A 29 4.54 -5.83 0.25
CA LEU A 29 5.43 -6.79 0.93
C LEU A 29 5.76 -6.35 2.36
N LEU A 30 6.09 -5.07 2.54
CA LEU A 30 6.36 -4.49 3.87
C LEU A 30 5.14 -4.58 4.79
N ALA A 31 3.94 -4.32 4.27
CA ALA A 31 2.70 -4.43 5.03
C ALA A 31 2.36 -5.88 5.43
N ILE A 32 2.63 -6.86 4.57
CA ILE A 32 2.47 -8.29 4.88
C ILE A 32 3.45 -8.71 5.99
N VAL A 33 4.71 -8.27 5.91
CA VAL A 33 5.71 -8.54 6.95
C VAL A 33 5.31 -7.88 8.28
N ALA A 34 4.89 -6.61 8.24
CA ALA A 34 4.39 -5.90 9.42
C ALA A 34 3.16 -6.59 10.03
N GLY A 35 2.22 -7.04 9.18
CA GLY A 35 1.05 -7.80 9.60
C GLY A 35 1.40 -9.11 10.29
N ARG A 36 2.44 -9.82 9.84
CA ARG A 36 2.94 -11.02 10.55
C ARG A 36 3.30 -10.66 12.00
N TYR A 37 4.02 -9.58 12.25
CA TYR A 37 4.40 -9.21 13.62
C TYR A 37 3.27 -8.56 14.43
N ALA A 38 2.32 -7.88 13.77
CA ALA A 38 1.26 -7.12 14.43
C ALA A 38 0.00 -7.96 14.76
N ILE A 39 -0.31 -8.99 13.97
CA ILE A 39 -1.55 -9.76 14.15
C ILE A 39 -1.38 -10.73 15.31
N LYS A 40 -2.02 -10.40 16.44
CA LYS A 40 -2.03 -11.19 17.69
C LYS A 40 -2.99 -12.38 17.64
N VAL A 41 -4.08 -12.29 16.86
CA VAL A 41 -5.04 -13.38 16.69
C VAL A 41 -5.06 -13.77 15.22
N ARG A 42 -4.34 -14.83 14.89
CA ARG A 42 -4.20 -15.34 13.53
C ARG A 42 -5.23 -16.45 13.26
N GLY A 43 -5.68 -16.59 12.02
CA GLY A 43 -6.53 -17.71 11.61
C GLY A 43 -7.99 -17.64 12.07
N LEU A 44 -8.54 -16.48 12.41
CA LEU A 44 -9.97 -16.27 12.74
C LEU A 44 -10.92 -16.37 11.51
N GLY A 45 -10.58 -17.18 10.53
CA GLY A 45 -11.32 -17.29 9.27
C GLY A 45 -10.81 -18.46 8.43
N PRO A 46 -11.42 -18.72 7.27
CA PRO A 46 -11.04 -19.84 6.42
C PRO A 46 -9.54 -19.76 6.09
N SER A 47 -8.81 -20.81 6.48
CA SER A 47 -7.40 -20.98 6.17
C SER A 47 -7.28 -21.16 4.66
N ILE A 48 -6.68 -20.20 3.96
CA ILE A 48 -6.27 -20.47 2.58
C ILE A 48 -4.96 -21.25 2.68
N PRO A 49 -4.83 -22.42 2.02
CA PRO A 49 -3.53 -23.06 1.83
C PRO A 49 -2.75 -22.25 0.79
N VAL A 50 -2.26 -21.07 1.18
CA VAL A 50 -1.30 -20.32 0.37
C VAL A 50 0.06 -20.95 0.66
N SER A 51 0.66 -21.57 -0.35
CA SER A 51 1.94 -22.28 -0.27
C SER A 51 2.97 -21.50 0.55
N GLY A 52 3.31 -22.03 1.73
CA GLY A 52 4.45 -21.57 2.54
C GLY A 52 4.14 -20.68 3.76
N VAL A 53 2.88 -20.34 4.05
CA VAL A 53 2.53 -19.59 5.27
C VAL A 53 1.46 -20.31 6.10
N GLU A 54 1.90 -21.25 6.94
CA GLU A 54 1.01 -21.90 7.92
C GLU A 54 0.39 -20.82 8.83
N GLY A 55 -0.94 -20.76 8.85
CA GLY A 55 -1.70 -19.87 9.74
C GLY A 55 -1.95 -18.44 9.26
N PHE A 56 -1.76 -18.13 7.97
CA PHE A 56 -2.19 -16.84 7.40
C PHE A 56 -3.61 -16.97 6.82
N GLY A 57 -4.61 -16.45 7.52
CA GLY A 57 -6.00 -16.48 7.08
C GLY A 57 -6.29 -15.53 5.91
N LEU A 58 -7.38 -15.81 5.18
CA LEU A 58 -7.98 -14.90 4.19
C LEU A 58 -8.16 -13.46 4.70
N PRO A 59 -8.69 -13.24 5.93
CA PRO A 59 -8.82 -11.88 6.47
C PRO A 59 -7.46 -11.21 6.73
N GLU A 60 -6.41 -11.95 7.08
CA GLU A 60 -5.08 -11.40 7.34
C GLU A 60 -4.41 -10.93 6.05
N LEU A 61 -4.56 -11.71 4.97
CA LEU A 61 -4.10 -11.31 3.64
C LEU A 61 -4.84 -10.08 3.14
N LEU A 62 -6.18 -10.04 3.24
CA LEU A 62 -6.95 -8.87 2.82
C LEU A 62 -6.61 -7.62 3.64
N ALA A 63 -6.48 -7.75 4.96
CA ALA A 63 -6.16 -6.64 5.83
C ALA A 63 -4.77 -6.07 5.54
N THR A 64 -3.75 -6.94 5.43
CA THR A 64 -2.37 -6.50 5.16
C THR A 64 -2.21 -5.92 3.76
N THR A 65 -2.87 -6.50 2.76
CA THR A 65 -2.83 -5.97 1.39
C THR A 65 -3.57 -4.65 1.25
N SER A 66 -4.70 -4.48 1.93
CA SER A 66 -5.43 -3.19 1.97
C SER A 66 -4.60 -2.11 2.66
N LEU A 67 -3.96 -2.44 3.78
CA LEU A 67 -3.04 -1.52 4.48
C LEU A 67 -1.83 -1.17 3.61
N GLY A 68 -1.25 -2.17 2.92
CA GLY A 68 -0.19 -1.97 1.94
C GLY A 68 -0.61 -1.03 0.80
N HIS A 69 -1.87 -1.10 0.36
CA HIS A 69 -2.41 -0.17 -0.64
C HIS A 69 -2.51 1.27 -0.13
N VAL A 70 -2.94 1.48 1.12
CA VAL A 70 -3.00 2.81 1.72
C VAL A 70 -1.60 3.42 1.85
N ILE A 71 -0.64 2.64 2.33
CA ILE A 71 0.77 3.06 2.44
C ILE A 71 1.37 3.33 1.05
N GLY A 72 1.07 2.47 0.08
CA GLY A 72 1.51 2.63 -1.31
C GLY A 72 0.96 3.89 -1.95
N ALA A 73 -0.33 4.19 -1.79
CA ALA A 73 -0.91 5.44 -2.29
C ALA A 73 -0.26 6.67 -1.66
N ALA A 74 -0.01 6.64 -0.35
CA ALA A 74 0.69 7.72 0.35
C ALA A 74 2.14 7.89 -0.14
N SER A 75 2.87 6.79 -0.37
CA SER A 75 4.26 6.86 -0.85
C SER A 75 4.35 7.32 -2.30
N ILE A 76 3.44 6.87 -3.17
CA ILE A 76 3.37 7.30 -4.58
C ILE A 76 3.07 8.80 -4.66
N LEU A 77 2.05 9.28 -3.94
CA LEU A 77 1.73 10.71 -3.91
C LEU A 77 2.87 11.54 -3.31
N GLY A 78 3.51 11.05 -2.24
CA GLY A 78 4.66 11.69 -1.61
C GLY A 78 5.86 11.81 -2.55
N LEU A 79 6.28 10.71 -3.19
CA LEU A 79 7.40 10.72 -4.13
C LEU A 79 7.08 11.52 -5.40
N SER A 80 5.83 11.51 -5.86
CA SER A 80 5.39 12.30 -7.03
C SER A 80 5.48 13.80 -6.74
N ASN A 81 5.18 14.20 -5.50
CA ASN A 81 5.28 15.60 -5.07
C ASN A 81 6.73 16.07 -4.88
N VAL A 82 7.65 15.15 -4.52
CA VAL A 82 9.10 15.43 -4.45
C VAL A 82 9.74 15.42 -5.85
N GLY A 83 9.04 14.95 -6.88
CA GLY A 83 9.54 14.87 -8.26
C GLY A 83 10.50 13.71 -8.54
N LEU A 84 10.53 12.70 -7.64
CA LEU A 84 11.37 11.50 -7.80
C LEU A 84 10.73 10.44 -8.71
N ILE A 85 9.40 10.45 -8.80
CA ILE A 85 8.63 9.64 -9.74
C ILE A 85 7.75 10.58 -10.56
N SER A 86 7.67 10.37 -11.87
CA SER A 86 6.93 11.22 -12.80
C SER A 86 5.92 10.46 -13.61
#